data_AF-A0A2Z4YWF7-F1
#
_entry.id   AF-A0A2Z4YWF7-F1
#
_cell.length_a   1.000
_cell.length_b   1.000
_cell.length_c   1.000
_cell.angle_alpha   90.00
_cell.angle_beta   90.00
_cell.angle_gamma   90.00
#
_symmetry.space_group_name_H-M   'P 1'
#
loop_
_entity.id
_entity.type
_entity.pdbx_description
1 polymer ?
#
loop_
_entity_poly.entity_id
_entity_poly.type
_entity_poly.pdbx_seq_one_letter_code
_entity_poly.pdbx_strand_id
1 'polypeptide(L)' 'MSRTVGYVVGLLMILLGLIWIAQGSGYFPYPSSSFMINQSIWVLWGSIMAVAGLAVTVIISRLRRRG' A
#
# COMPACT_ATOMS: atom_id res chain seq x y z
N MET A 1 4.63 21.92 -4.69
CA MET A 1 4.15 20.80 -5.53
C MET A 1 4.66 19.43 -5.09
N SER A 2 5.97 19.25 -4.82
CA SER A 2 6.57 17.94 -4.44
C SER A 2 5.98 17.26 -3.20
N ARG A 3 5.45 18.04 -2.25
CA ARG A 3 4.95 17.54 -0.95
C ARG A 3 3.61 16.82 -1.06
N THR A 4 2.65 17.40 -1.78
CA THR A 4 1.33 16.78 -2.03
C THR A 4 1.50 15.48 -2.81
N VAL A 5 2.41 15.47 -3.79
CA VAL A 5 2.75 14.29 -4.57
C VAL A 5 3.23 13.15 -3.66
N GLY A 6 4.12 13.44 -2.71
CA GLY A 6 4.60 12.41 -1.79
C GLY A 6 3.52 11.82 -0.88
N TYR A 7 2.56 12.62 -0.42
CA TYR A 7 1.40 12.11 0.33
C TYR A 7 0.48 11.25 -0.53
N VAL A 8 0.20 11.69 -1.77
CA VAL A 8 -0.61 10.93 -2.71
C VAL A 8 0.07 9.59 -3.03
N VAL A 9 1.37 9.59 -3.28
CA VAL A 9 2.15 8.37 -3.51
C VAL A 9 2.10 7.44 -2.30
N GLY A 10 2.35 7.95 -1.09
CA GLY A 10 2.29 7.15 0.13
C GLY A 10 0.91 6.54 0.36
N LEU A 11 -0.16 7.31 0.13
CA LEU A 11 -1.54 6.82 0.24
C LEU A 11 -1.85 5.74 -0.80
N LEU A 12 -1.45 5.94 -2.06
CA LEU A 12 -1.65 4.96 -3.12
C LEU A 12 -0.92 3.65 -2.82
N MET A 13 0.31 3.72 -2.31
CA MET A 13 1.06 2.53 -1.88
C MET A 13 0.31 1.76 -0.79
N ILE A 14 -0.23 2.46 0.21
CA ILE A 14 -1.03 1.84 1.27
C ILE A 14 -2.27 1.16 0.68
N LEU A 15 -3.04 1.87 -0.15
CA LEU A 15 -4.27 1.33 -0.74
C LEU A 15 -3.99 0.11 -1.62
N LEU A 16 -2.97 0.15 -2.47
CA LEU A 16 -2.57 -0.98 -3.31
C LEU A 16 -2.07 -2.16 -2.48
N GLY A 17 -1.29 -1.90 -1.44
CA GLY A 17 -0.85 -2.94 -0.51
C GLY A 17 -2.01 -3.65 0.19
N LEU A 18 -3.02 -2.89 0.63
CA LEU A 18 -4.23 -3.44 1.22
C LEU A 18 -5.04 -4.28 0.22
N ILE A 19 -5.14 -3.85 -1.05
CA ILE A 19 -5.80 -4.64 -2.10
C ILE A 19 -5.09 -5.98 -2.28
N TRP A 20 -3.75 -5.99 -2.37
CA TRP A 20 -2.99 -7.22 -2.53
C TRP A 20 -3.13 -8.15 -1.33
N ILE A 21 -3.15 -7.61 -0.10
CA ILE A 21 -3.45 -8.38 1.11
C ILE A 21 -4.85 -8.98 1.03
N ALA A 22 -5.86 -8.18 0.68
CA ALA A 22 -7.25 -8.62 0.61
C ALA A 22 -7.46 -9.71 -0.46
N GLN A 23 -6.81 -9.61 -1.62
CA GLN A 23 -6.86 -10.66 -2.63
C GLN A 23 -6.06 -11.89 -2.22
N GLY A 24 -4.81 -11.71 -1.77
CA GLY A 24 -3.92 -12.81 -1.36
C GLY A 24 -4.46 -13.65 -0.20
N SER A 25 -5.22 -13.02 0.70
CA SER A 25 -5.89 -13.69 1.83
C SER A 25 -7.23 -14.32 1.47
N GLY A 26 -7.78 -14.04 0.29
CA GLY A 26 -9.09 -14.55 -0.13
C GLY A 26 -10.30 -13.77 0.39
N TYR A 27 -10.09 -12.73 1.21
CA TYR A 27 -11.19 -11.90 1.72
C TYR A 27 -11.85 -11.05 0.62
N PHE A 28 -11.12 -10.69 -0.43
CA PHE A 28 -11.63 -9.94 -1.57
C PHE A 28 -11.29 -10.62 -2.90
N PRO A 29 -12.04 -11.66 -3.30
CA PRO A 29 -11.75 -12.43 -4.50
C PRO A 29 -12.34 -11.77 -5.77
N TYR A 30 -12.01 -10.50 -6.01
CA TYR A 30 -12.48 -9.77 -7.19
C TYR A 30 -11.34 -8.98 -7.84
N PRO A 31 -11.18 -9.03 -9.18
CA PRO A 31 -11.93 -9.85 -10.14
C PRO A 31 -11.60 -11.34 -9.96
N SER A 32 -12.57 -12.23 -10.17
CA SER A 32 -12.40 -13.69 -9.98
C SER A 32 -11.35 -14.33 -10.89
N SER A 33 -10.98 -13.67 -11.99
CA SER A 33 -9.86 -14.05 -12.86
C SER A 33 -8.49 -13.54 -12.37
N SER A 34 -8.43 -12.88 -11.22
CA SER A 34 -7.19 -12.36 -10.68
C SER A 34 -6.27 -13.49 -10.23
N PHE A 35 -5.05 -13.47 -10.74
CA PHE A 35 -3.96 -14.38 -10.36
C PHE A 35 -3.52 -14.22 -8.89
N MET A 36 -4.03 -13.20 -8.19
CA MET A 36 -3.64 -12.87 -6.82
C MET A 36 -4.49 -13.55 -5.76
N ILE A 37 -5.65 -14.09 -6.12
CA ILE A 37 -6.63 -14.60 -5.17
C ILE A 37 -6.13 -15.88 -4.50
N ASN A 38 -6.23 -15.95 -3.16
CA ASN A 38 -5.82 -17.10 -2.35
C ASN A 38 -4.34 -17.49 -2.49
N GLN A 39 -3.49 -16.51 -2.82
CA GLN A 39 -2.06 -16.70 -3.00
C GLN A 39 -1.31 -15.88 -1.93
N SER A 40 -0.75 -16.58 -0.94
CA SER A 40 -0.11 -15.99 0.25
C SER A 40 1.06 -15.05 -0.08
N ILE A 41 1.69 -15.23 -1.25
CA ILE A 41 2.74 -14.35 -1.76
C ILE A 41 2.26 -12.90 -1.88
N TRP A 42 0.99 -12.67 -2.23
CA TRP A 42 0.43 -11.32 -2.34
C TRP A 42 0.12 -10.68 -0.99
N VAL A 43 -0.12 -11.49 0.05
CA VAL A 43 -0.21 -10.99 1.43
C VAL A 43 1.14 -10.44 1.87
N LEU A 44 2.23 -11.14 1.57
CA LEU A 44 3.58 -10.67 1.89
C LEU A 44 3.92 -9.39 1.13
N TRP A 45 3.78 -9.39 -0.20
CA TRP A 45 4.07 -8.21 -1.02
C TRP A 45 3.18 -7.02 -0.69
N GLY A 46 1.90 -7.26 -0.44
CA GLY A 46 0.97 -6.22 -0.02
C GLY A 46 1.33 -5.62 1.34
N SER A 47 1.78 -6.45 2.29
CA SER A 47 2.26 -5.98 3.60
C SER A 47 3.51 -5.11 3.46
N ILE A 48 4.48 -5.53 2.64
CA ILE A 48 5.69 -4.75 2.36
C ILE A 48 5.32 -3.40 1.73
N MET A 49 4.42 -3.41 0.73
CA MET A 49 3.97 -2.19 0.06
C MET A 49 3.25 -1.22 1.02
N ALA A 50 2.35 -1.74 1.87
CA ALA A 50 1.61 -0.92 2.83
C ALA A 50 2.56 -0.30 3.88
N VAL A 51 3.52 -1.06 4.39
CA VAL A 51 4.53 -0.55 5.33
C VAL A 51 5.42 0.50 4.66
N ALA A 52 5.84 0.29 3.41
CA ALA A 52 6.61 1.27 2.66
C ALA A 52 5.83 2.58 2.43
N GLY A 53 4.55 2.50 2.05
CA GLY A 53 3.69 3.66 1.90
C GLY A 53 3.48 4.44 3.20
N LEU A 54 3.36 3.72 4.32
CA LEU A 54 3.30 4.34 5.65
C LEU A 54 4.62 5.04 5.98
N ALA A 55 5.76 4.41 5.72
CA ALA A 55 7.08 5.01 5.94
C ALA A 55 7.24 6.32 5.13
N VAL A 56 6.88 6.31 3.85
CA VAL A 56 6.89 7.52 2.99
C VAL A 56 6.02 8.63 3.59
N THR A 57 4.80 8.30 3.98
CA THR A 57 3.85 9.25 4.58
C THR A 57 4.38 9.83 5.90
N VAL A 58 4.97 8.99 6.75
CA VAL A 58 5.57 9.41 8.03
C VAL A 58 6.82 10.26 7.82
N ILE A 59 7.69 9.93 6.87
CA ILE A 59 8.89 10.72 6.57
C ILE A 59 8.50 12.12 6.10
N ILE A 60 7.55 12.22 5.16
CA ILE A 60 7.08 13.51 4.64
C ILE A 60 6.41 14.34 5.74
N SER A 61 5.61 13.72 6.60
CA SER A 61 4.99 14.42 7.75
C SER A 61 6.00 14.84 8.82
N ARG A 62 7.11 14.12 9.00
CA ARG A 62 8.20 14.54 9.90
C ARG A 62 8.99 15.71 9.31
N LEU A 63 9.23 15.72 8.00
CA LEU A 63 9.84 16.87 7.31
C LEU A 63 8.97 18.14 7.43
N ARG A 64 7.64 17.99 7.55
CA ARG A 64 6.71 19.11 7.81
C ARG A 64 6.93 19.78 9.18
N ARG A 65 7.36 19.04 10.21
CA ARG A 65 7.49 19.56 11.59
C ARG A 65 8.80 20.29 11.87
N ARG A 66 9.76 20.23 10.95
CA ARG A 66 11.12 20.80 11.14
C ARG A 66 11.34 22.14 10.43
N GLY A 67 10.39 22.63 9.63
CA GLY A 67 10.42 23.94 8.98
C GLY A 67 9.21 24.74 9.39
#